data_AF-A0A256FXR5-F1
#
_entry.id   AF-A0A256FXR5-F1
#
_cell.length_a   1.000
_cell.length_b   1.000
_cell.length_c   1.000
_cell.angle_alpha   90.00
_cell.angle_beta   90.00
_cell.angle_gamma   90.00
#
_symmetry.space_group_name_H-M   'P 1'
#
loop_
_entity.id
_entity.type
_entity.pdbx_description
1 polymer ?
#
loop_
_entity_poly.entity_id
_entity_poly.type
_entity_poly.pdbx_seq_one_letter_code
_entity_poly.pdbx_strand_id
1 'polypeptide(L)'
;MFTFSVTDVRVVMMRGRLDAFLNGGFRNPHYGLYPGRDEKPGVWLVGDEGVYILSNGKLAEGQRPFVVYAEECNPKTNPDYWHYKRQHFGGDDGIEFLDGSMLVKLIVASPGCTHLK
;
A
#
# COMPACT_ATOMS: atom_id res chain seq x y z
N MET A 1 11.52 -4.93 -9.15
CA MET A 1 10.63 -5.65 -8.21
C MET A 1 10.70 -4.89 -6.90
N PHE A 2 9.57 -4.57 -6.26
CA PHE A 2 9.55 -3.63 -5.13
C PHE A 2 9.63 -4.36 -3.79
N THR A 3 10.58 -3.97 -2.95
CA THR A 3 10.79 -4.62 -1.66
C THR A 3 10.15 -3.81 -0.53
N PHE A 4 9.41 -4.50 0.35
CA PHE A 4 8.82 -3.93 1.56
C PHE A 4 9.13 -4.79 2.77
N SER A 5 9.47 -4.20 3.91
CA SER A 5 9.62 -4.98 5.14
C SER A 5 8.27 -5.59 5.58
N VAL A 6 8.28 -6.83 6.05
CA VAL A 6 7.07 -7.51 6.56
C VAL A 6 6.49 -6.75 7.75
N THR A 7 7.35 -6.12 8.56
CA THR A 7 6.94 -5.29 9.68
C THR A 7 6.13 -4.09 9.20
N ASP A 8 6.63 -3.36 8.20
CA ASP A 8 5.94 -2.18 7.69
C ASP A 8 4.63 -2.53 6.98
N VAL A 9 4.61 -3.63 6.21
CA VAL A 9 3.38 -4.14 5.61
C VAL A 9 2.31 -4.40 6.69
N ARG A 10 2.69 -5.04 7.80
CA ARG A 10 1.78 -5.27 8.94
C ARG A 10 1.31 -3.96 9.55
N VAL A 11 2.18 -2.98 9.74
CA VAL A 11 1.83 -1.66 10.31
C VAL A 11 0.85 -0.92 9.41
N VAL A 12 1.10 -0.85 8.10
CA VAL A 12 0.19 -0.20 7.14
C VAL A 12 -1.18 -0.88 7.14
N MET A 13 -1.22 -2.21 7.12
CA MET A 13 -2.47 -2.97 7.18
C MET A 13 -3.22 -2.76 8.49
N MET A 14 -2.51 -2.75 9.63
CA MET A 14 -3.09 -2.51 10.94
C MET A 14 -3.67 -1.09 11.01
N ARG A 15 -2.94 -0.09 10.52
CA ARG A 15 -3.40 1.29 10.51
C ARG A 15 -4.65 1.44 9.66
N GLY A 16 -4.68 0.86 8.46
CA GLY A 16 -5.85 0.86 7.59
C GLY A 16 -7.08 0.22 8.25
N ARG A 17 -6.91 -0.88 9.00
CA ARG A 17 -8.01 -1.52 9.75
C ARG A 17 -8.52 -0.63 10.89
N LEU A 18 -7.62 0.02 11.63
CA LEU A 18 -8.01 0.92 12.71
C LEU A 18 -8.77 2.14 12.18
N ASP A 19 -8.24 2.77 11.14
CA ASP A 19 -8.88 3.92 10.50
C ASP A 19 -10.26 3.52 9.92
N ALA A 20 -10.36 2.33 9.29
CA ALA A 20 -11.64 1.82 8.81
C ALA A 20 -12.66 1.58 9.93
N PHE A 21 -12.22 1.01 11.06
CA PHE A 21 -13.08 0.80 12.22
C PHE A 21 -13.62 2.12 12.78
N LEU A 22 -12.77 3.16 12.84
CA LEU A 22 -13.14 4.46 13.40
C LEU A 22 -13.99 5.31 12.44
N ASN A 23 -13.85 5.13 11.13
CA ASN A 23 -14.41 6.05 10.13
C ASN A 23 -15.39 5.38 9.14
N GLY A 24 -16.01 4.26 9.52
CA GLY A 24 -17.12 3.68 8.75
C GLY A 24 -16.71 2.88 7.50
N GLY A 25 -15.59 2.17 7.57
CA GLY A 25 -15.19 1.16 6.58
C GLY A 25 -13.95 1.51 5.76
N PHE A 26 -13.73 0.77 4.67
CA PHE A 26 -12.57 0.94 3.80
C PHE A 26 -12.87 1.88 2.64
N ARG A 27 -11.85 2.52 2.10
CA ARG A 27 -11.96 3.34 0.90
C ARG A 27 -12.15 2.47 -0.34
N ASN A 28 -12.95 2.97 -1.26
CA ASN A 28 -13.22 2.32 -2.53
C ASN A 28 -11.97 2.39 -3.44
N PRO A 29 -11.45 1.25 -3.93
CA PRO A 29 -10.25 1.24 -4.77
C PRO A 29 -10.50 1.76 -6.19
N HIS A 30 -11.76 1.91 -6.61
CA HIS A 30 -12.15 2.36 -7.94
C HIS A 30 -12.51 3.86 -7.97
N TYR A 31 -11.91 4.67 -7.09
CA TYR A 31 -12.14 6.12 -7.00
C TYR A 31 -13.61 6.52 -6.89
N GLY A 32 -14.45 5.68 -6.27
CA GLY A 32 -15.87 5.95 -6.09
C GLY A 32 -16.74 5.67 -7.33
N LEU A 33 -16.17 5.15 -8.43
CA LEU A 33 -16.93 4.74 -9.62
C LEU A 33 -17.86 3.56 -9.34
N TYR A 34 -17.51 2.72 -8.36
CA TYR A 34 -18.31 1.56 -7.96
C TYR A 34 -18.47 1.50 -6.43
N PRO A 35 -19.31 2.36 -5.82
CA PRO A 35 -19.51 2.39 -4.37
C PRO A 35 -19.96 1.02 -3.83
N GLY A 36 -19.44 0.63 -2.66
CA GLY A 36 -19.73 -0.66 -2.02
C GLY A 36 -19.06 -1.87 -2.67
N ARG A 37 -18.39 -1.70 -3.82
CA ARG A 37 -17.62 -2.76 -4.48
C ARG A 37 -16.17 -2.72 -4.01
N ASP A 38 -15.67 -3.85 -3.52
CA ASP A 38 -14.27 -4.03 -3.11
C ASP A 38 -13.79 -3.08 -1.99
N GLU A 39 -14.70 -2.53 -1.18
CA GLU A 39 -14.39 -1.80 0.06
C GLU A 39 -13.98 -2.78 1.18
N LYS A 40 -12.84 -3.44 1.00
CA LYS A 40 -12.34 -4.52 1.87
C LYS A 40 -10.93 -4.25 2.39
N PRO A 41 -10.47 -4.95 3.45
CA PRO A 41 -9.13 -4.75 3.98
C PRO A 41 -8.04 -5.05 2.95
N GLY A 42 -7.06 -4.15 2.84
CA GLY A 42 -5.91 -4.32 1.96
C GLY A 42 -4.97 -3.12 2.04
N VAL A 43 -4.14 -2.96 1.02
CA VAL A 43 -3.33 -1.76 0.81
C VAL A 43 -3.40 -1.33 -0.64
N TRP A 44 -3.09 -0.08 -0.91
CA TRP A 44 -2.93 0.46 -2.26
C TRP A 44 -1.45 0.57 -2.57
N LEU A 45 -0.98 -0.15 -3.58
CA LEU A 45 0.33 0.08 -4.18
C LEU A 45 0.20 1.28 -5.11
N VAL A 46 0.88 2.37 -4.79
CA VAL A 46 0.81 3.63 -5.53
C VAL A 46 2.17 3.88 -6.16
N GLY A 47 2.16 4.25 -7.44
CA GLY A 47 3.32 4.81 -8.12
C GLY A 47 3.05 6.27 -8.48
N ASP A 48 3.84 7.19 -7.95
CA ASP A 48 3.79 8.64 -8.18
C ASP A 48 5.22 9.24 -8.07
N GLU A 49 5.51 10.10 -7.10
CA GLU A 49 6.85 10.43 -6.63
C GLU A 49 7.45 9.23 -5.85
N GLY A 50 7.76 8.16 -6.58
CA GLY A 50 8.25 6.89 -6.05
C GLY A 50 7.23 5.77 -6.19
N VAL A 51 7.40 4.72 -5.37
CA VAL A 51 6.46 3.60 -5.25
C VAL A 51 6.31 3.27 -3.78
N TYR A 52 5.07 3.20 -3.30
CA TYR A 52 4.75 2.95 -1.90
C TYR A 52 3.45 2.19 -1.71
N ILE A 53 3.30 1.55 -0.54
CA ILE A 53 2.02 1.03 -0.08
C ILE A 53 1.33 2.04 0.84
N LEU A 54 0.02 2.14 0.69
CA LEU A 54 -0.83 3.09 1.38
C LEU A 54 -2.01 2.38 2.04
N SER A 55 -2.26 2.70 3.31
CA SER A 55 -3.33 2.11 4.12
C SER A 55 -4.71 2.48 3.59
N ASN A 56 -5.61 1.53 3.33
CA ASN A 56 -6.87 1.82 2.61
C ASN A 56 -8.11 2.09 3.51
N GLY A 57 -7.94 2.29 4.81
CA GLY A 57 -9.06 2.67 5.70
C GLY A 57 -9.64 4.04 5.35
N LYS A 58 -10.95 4.27 5.61
CA LYS A 58 -11.51 5.62 5.60
C LYS A 58 -10.85 6.43 6.71
N LEU A 59 -10.60 7.71 6.45
CA LEU A 59 -9.92 8.62 7.36
C LEU A 59 -10.92 9.65 7.88
N ALA A 60 -10.64 10.19 9.06
CA ALA A 60 -11.29 11.41 9.51
C ALA A 60 -10.92 12.58 8.59
N GLU A 61 -11.76 13.60 8.54
CA GLU A 61 -11.53 14.79 7.73
C GLU A 61 -10.18 15.45 8.05
N GLY A 62 -9.43 15.82 7.01
CA GLY A 62 -8.12 16.46 7.12
C GLY A 62 -6.95 15.52 7.48
N GLN A 63 -7.19 14.24 7.78
CA GLN A 63 -6.11 13.28 8.05
C GLN A 63 -5.47 12.78 6.74
N ARG A 64 -4.16 12.52 6.80
CA ARG A 64 -3.41 11.89 5.71
C ARG A 64 -3.31 10.38 5.93
N PRO A 65 -3.37 9.57 4.86
CA PRO A 65 -3.17 8.14 4.97
C PRO A 65 -1.73 7.82 5.37
N PHE A 66 -1.55 6.73 6.10
CA PHE A 66 -0.23 6.20 6.40
C PHE A 66 0.34 5.47 5.17
N VAL A 67 1.61 5.76 4.86
CA VAL A 67 2.33 5.26 3.67
C VAL A 67 3.69 4.69 4.04
N VAL A 68 4.15 3.70 3.27
CA VAL A 68 5.50 3.12 3.36
C VAL A 68 6.05 2.94 1.96
N TYR A 69 7.21 3.55 1.69
CA TYR A 69 7.89 3.43 0.41
C TYR A 69 8.58 2.08 0.26
N ALA A 70 8.60 1.59 -0.98
CA ALA A 70 9.48 0.51 -1.38
C ALA A 70 10.94 0.95 -1.23
N GLU A 71 11.82 0.04 -0.84
CA GLU A 71 13.23 0.35 -0.60
C GLU A 71 13.90 0.96 -1.84
N GLU A 72 13.59 0.41 -3.02
CA GLU A 72 14.16 0.84 -4.29
C GLU A 72 13.55 2.15 -4.80
N CYS A 73 12.37 2.55 -4.29
CA CYS A 73 11.62 3.69 -4.82
C CYS A 73 11.26 4.73 -3.76
N ASN A 74 12.06 4.86 -2.71
CA ASN A 74 11.92 5.91 -1.69
C ASN A 74 12.73 7.17 -2.09
N PRO A 75 12.08 8.30 -2.43
CA PRO A 75 12.78 9.52 -2.85
C PRO A 75 13.71 10.11 -1.79
N LYS A 76 13.49 9.78 -0.51
CA LYS A 76 14.29 10.30 0.60
C LYS A 76 15.63 9.57 0.76
N THR A 77 15.72 8.33 0.26
CA THR A 77 16.87 7.46 0.52
C THR A 77 17.52 6.94 -0.75
N ASN A 78 16.81 6.93 -1.88
CA ASN A 78 17.35 6.49 -3.16
C ASN A 78 17.18 7.60 -4.23
N PRO A 79 18.25 8.28 -4.67
CA PRO A 79 18.16 9.28 -5.74
C PRO A 79 17.77 8.70 -7.11
N ASP A 80 17.99 7.41 -7.34
CA ASP A 80 17.66 6.72 -8.61
C ASP A 80 16.22 6.17 -8.64
N TYR A 81 15.41 6.49 -7.62
CA TYR A 81 14.05 5.96 -7.45
C TYR A 81 13.19 6.10 -8.72
N TRP A 82 13.35 7.19 -9.46
CA TRP A 82 12.54 7.52 -10.63
C TRP A 82 12.86 6.61 -11.82
N HIS A 83 14.15 6.34 -12.07
CA HIS A 83 14.56 5.38 -13.10
C HIS A 83 14.08 3.97 -12.76
N TYR A 84 14.16 3.58 -11.48
CA TYR A 84 13.68 2.29 -11.02
C TYR A 84 12.15 2.15 -11.14
N LYS A 85 11.38 3.19 -10.76
CA LYS A 85 9.92 3.26 -10.97
C LYS A 85 9.60 3.07 -12.44
N ARG A 86 10.23 3.84 -13.33
CA ARG A 86 9.97 3.77 -14.77
C ARG A 86 10.17 2.38 -15.37
N GLN A 87 11.20 1.67 -14.90
CA GLN A 87 11.50 0.33 -15.38
C GLN A 87 10.51 -0.73 -14.89
N HIS A 88 9.97 -0.59 -13.66
CA HIS A 88 9.22 -1.67 -13.01
C HIS A 88 7.73 -1.38 -12.78
N PHE A 89 7.37 -0.11 -12.57
CA PHE A 89 5.98 0.35 -12.41
C PHE A 89 5.46 0.99 -13.71
N GLY A 90 6.33 1.67 -14.44
CA GLY A 90 5.99 2.42 -15.65
C GLY A 90 6.22 3.93 -15.49
N GLY A 91 5.99 4.66 -16.57
CA GLY A 91 6.20 6.11 -16.63
C GLY A 91 5.11 6.94 -15.93
N ASP A 92 3.88 6.43 -15.94
CA ASP A 92 2.71 7.14 -15.47
C ASP A 92 2.41 6.88 -13.98
N ASP A 93 1.51 7.69 -13.43
CA ASP A 93 1.01 7.52 -12.07
C ASP A 93 -0.10 6.47 -12.04
N GLY A 94 -0.17 5.69 -10.96
CA GLY A 94 -1.12 4.59 -10.88
C GLY A 94 -1.32 4.04 -9.47
N ILE A 95 -2.43 3.32 -9.31
CA ILE A 95 -2.77 2.61 -8.07
C ILE A 95 -3.20 1.19 -8.41
N GLU A 96 -2.67 0.22 -7.66
CA GLU A 96 -3.11 -1.17 -7.66
C GLU A 96 -3.57 -1.58 -6.26
N PHE A 97 -4.71 -2.28 -6.17
CA PHE A 97 -5.20 -2.79 -4.90
C PHE A 97 -4.59 -4.16 -4.58
N LEU A 98 -3.92 -4.26 -3.44
CA LEU A 98 -3.39 -5.52 -2.91
C LEU A 98 -4.31 -6.05 -1.80
N ASP A 99 -4.87 -7.24 -2.03
CA ASP A 99 -5.81 -7.87 -1.10
C ASP A 99 -5.13 -8.25 0.22
N GLY A 100 -5.70 -7.79 1.34
CA GLY A 100 -5.11 -8.00 2.66
C GLY A 100 -5.08 -9.47 3.08
N SER A 101 -6.04 -10.30 2.64
CA SER A 101 -6.02 -11.73 2.94
C SER A 101 -4.90 -12.45 2.19
N MET A 102 -4.61 -12.02 0.96
CA MET A 102 -3.48 -12.54 0.18
C MET A 102 -2.15 -12.18 0.83
N LEU A 103 -1.98 -10.93 1.26
CA LEU A 103 -0.77 -10.48 1.97
C LEU A 103 -0.53 -11.28 3.26
N VAL A 104 -1.57 -11.53 4.05
CA VAL A 104 -1.46 -12.35 5.26
C VAL A 104 -1.04 -13.78 4.92
N LYS A 105 -1.65 -14.39 3.89
CA LYS A 105 -1.30 -15.75 3.44
C LYS A 105 0.17 -15.82 3.01
N LEU A 106 0.65 -14.85 2.24
CA LEU A 106 2.05 -14.78 1.79
C LEU A 106 3.03 -14.68 2.98
N ILE A 107 2.73 -13.83 3.96
CA ILE A 107 3.56 -13.66 5.16
C ILE A 107 3.58 -14.95 5.99
N VAL A 108 2.42 -15.59 6.18
CA VAL A 108 2.31 -16.84 6.97
C VAL A 108 3.01 -18.01 6.27
N ALA A 109 2.95 -18.07 4.93
CA ALA A 109 3.59 -19.12 4.15
C ALA A 109 5.13 -19.06 4.17
N SER A 110 5.71 -17.91 4.58
CA SER A 110 7.16 -17.69 4.60
C SER A 110 7.65 -17.31 6.01
N PRO A 111 7.56 -18.22 7.01
CA PRO A 111 7.98 -17.93 8.37
C PRO A 111 9.48 -17.60 8.43
N GLY A 112 9.83 -16.47 9.04
CA GLY A 112 11.21 -15.96 9.11
C GLY A 112 11.57 -14.98 7.99
N CYS A 113 10.71 -14.79 6.99
CA CYS A 113 10.93 -13.76 5.99
C CYS A 113 10.79 -12.36 6.60
N THR A 114 11.75 -11.50 6.31
CA THR A 114 11.77 -10.10 6.77
C THR A 114 11.21 -9.13 5.74
N HIS A 115 11.11 -9.52 4.46
CA HIS A 115 10.68 -8.65 3.36
C HIS A 115 9.76 -9.36 2.36
N LEU A 116 8.78 -8.64 1.82
CA LEU A 116 7.99 -9.04 0.67
C LEU A 116 8.54 -8.38 -0.60
N LYS A 117 8.39 -9.06 -1.73
CA LYS A 117 8.87 -8.64 -3.06
C LYS A 117 7.81 -8.88 -4.11
#